data_AF-A0AAJ0CXC1-F1
#
_entry.id   AF-A0AAJ0CXC1-F1
#
_cell.length_a   1.000
_cell.length_b   1.000
_cell.length_c   1.000
_cell.angle_alpha   90.00
_cell.angle_beta   90.00
_cell.angle_gamma   90.00
#
_symmetry.space_group_name_H-M   'P 1'
#
loop_
_entity.id
_entity.type
_entity.pdbx_description
1 polymer ?
#
loop_
_entity_poly.entity_id
_entity_poly.type
_entity_poly.pdbx_seq_one_letter_code
_entity_poly.pdbx_strand_id
1 'polypeptide(L)'
;MTPEVAPGHLGNLTLEQEDKLRQLWQAIFKICGVHGGSGTVMGDTSATIDEKPAAEPEAPKKKRGFGFFKSSSQQNSSIPSNNTGADATDDDKYGLTKQYREILANQKPEDIREILWAMMKHDHPDALVLRFLRARKWDVEKALVMLISAMSWRHSKMKVDQDIMKHGEAGAAASEKGGDEKAKKIGQDFLKQSRMGKSFLHGIDKEGRPICIVRVRLHRASEQSPESLERYTVFIIETARLTLKPPVDTANIIFDMSGFTLANMDYHPVKFMIQCFEANYPESLGVVLVHNAPWVFQGIWKIIRGWLDPVVAAKVHFTNYRAGLEEFINSDQIIKDFEGDEDWKYEYQEPVEGENNIMNDKTTRDRLLGERQHFYAQFEDNTLRWISHPSGPEAQTIKAEREGIAASLRDGYWRLDPYVRARSLYDRQGIIRPDGDVDWYRKVADSKEASSVNAKSAADATGMA
;
A
#
# COMPACT_ATOMS: atom_id res chain seq x y z
N MET A 1 20.51 19.52 -1.29
CA MET A 1 19.46 20.29 -2.00
C MET A 1 18.14 19.60 -1.73
N THR A 2 17.01 20.30 -1.76
CA THR A 2 15.69 19.61 -1.83
C THR A 2 15.65 18.84 -3.16
N PRO A 3 15.27 17.54 -3.19
CA PRO A 3 15.14 16.82 -4.44
C PRO A 3 14.05 17.46 -5.31
N GLU A 4 14.27 17.51 -6.62
CA GLU A 4 13.30 18.06 -7.57
C GLU A 4 12.08 17.13 -7.63
N VAL A 5 10.87 17.71 -7.53
CA VAL A 5 9.62 16.94 -7.55
C VAL A 5 9.42 16.37 -8.95
N ALA A 6 9.35 15.03 -9.07
CA ALA A 6 9.17 14.38 -10.35
C ALA A 6 7.83 14.75 -11.04
N PRO A 7 7.77 14.83 -12.37
CA PRO A 7 6.53 15.15 -13.09
C PRO A 7 5.36 14.22 -12.72
N GLY A 8 4.14 14.76 -12.64
CA GLY A 8 2.95 14.00 -12.24
C GLY A 8 2.83 13.73 -10.73
N HIS A 9 3.62 14.42 -9.91
CA HIS A 9 3.55 14.38 -8.45
C HIS A 9 3.09 15.74 -7.90
N LEU A 10 2.64 15.78 -6.65
CA LEU A 10 2.15 17.00 -6.02
C LEU A 10 3.26 18.07 -5.99
N GLY A 11 2.99 19.23 -6.58
CA GLY A 11 4.00 20.30 -6.79
C GLY A 11 4.66 20.32 -8.18
N ASN A 12 4.50 19.28 -9.00
CA ASN A 12 4.93 19.26 -10.40
C ASN A 12 3.87 18.57 -11.29
N LEU A 13 2.71 19.23 -11.44
CA LEU A 13 1.63 18.82 -12.34
C LEU A 13 1.53 19.77 -13.54
N THR A 14 1.24 19.23 -14.72
CA THR A 14 0.76 20.06 -15.85
C THR A 14 -0.69 20.50 -15.61
N LEU A 15 -1.16 21.53 -16.34
CA LEU A 15 -2.55 21.98 -16.26
C LEU A 15 -3.56 20.87 -16.60
N GLU A 16 -3.20 19.96 -17.52
CA GLU A 16 -4.01 18.79 -17.87
C GLU A 16 -4.04 17.76 -16.72
N GLN A 17 -2.88 17.47 -16.12
CA GLN A 17 -2.78 16.55 -14.98
C GLN A 17 -3.54 17.07 -13.75
N GLU A 18 -3.50 18.39 -13.53
CA GLU A 18 -4.29 19.05 -12.49
C GLU A 18 -5.81 18.96 -12.78
N ASP A 19 -6.22 19.06 -14.05
CA ASP A 19 -7.63 18.88 -14.41
C ASP A 19 -8.09 17.42 -14.26
N LYS A 20 -7.21 16.46 -14.56
CA LYS A 20 -7.46 15.03 -14.28
C LYS A 20 -7.57 14.74 -12.78
N LEU A 21 -6.84 15.48 -11.94
CA LEU A 21 -7.01 15.45 -10.48
C LEU A 21 -8.36 16.03 -10.04
N ARG A 22 -8.83 17.14 -10.62
CA ARG A 22 -10.21 17.65 -10.40
C ARG A 22 -11.28 16.63 -10.82
N GLN A 23 -11.15 16.06 -12.01
CA GLN A 23 -12.08 15.05 -12.55
C GLN A 23 -12.17 13.83 -11.64
N LEU A 24 -11.03 13.33 -11.13
CA LEU A 24 -11.03 12.20 -10.19
C LEU A 24 -11.69 12.55 -8.85
N TRP A 25 -11.37 13.70 -8.26
CA TRP A 25 -12.03 14.13 -7.01
C TRP A 25 -13.54 14.29 -7.16
N GLN A 26 -14.01 14.87 -8.28
CA GLN A 26 -15.43 14.99 -8.57
C GLN A 26 -16.12 13.62 -8.64
N ALA A 27 -15.47 12.62 -9.25
CA ALA A 27 -15.99 11.26 -9.34
C ALA A 27 -15.96 10.51 -8.00
N ILE A 28 -14.91 10.68 -7.20
CA ILE A 28 -14.82 10.18 -5.82
C ILE A 28 -15.97 10.75 -4.98
N PHE A 29 -16.17 12.07 -5.01
CA PHE A 29 -17.23 12.74 -4.23
C PHE A 29 -18.64 12.32 -4.66
N LYS A 30 -18.88 12.11 -5.96
CA LYS A 30 -20.15 11.54 -6.45
C LYS A 30 -20.43 10.15 -5.86
N ILE A 31 -19.42 9.29 -5.73
CA ILE A 31 -19.54 7.97 -5.09
C ILE A 31 -19.69 8.08 -3.57
N CYS A 32 -19.02 9.04 -2.94
CA CYS A 32 -19.00 9.24 -1.49
C CYS A 32 -20.20 10.03 -0.94
N GLY A 33 -21.18 10.39 -1.77
CA GLY A 33 -22.36 11.17 -1.36
C GLY A 33 -22.03 12.62 -0.98
N VAL A 34 -20.86 13.11 -1.39
CA VAL A 34 -20.37 14.46 -1.08
C VAL A 34 -20.91 15.42 -2.13
N HIS A 35 -21.62 16.47 -1.69
CA HIS A 35 -22.36 17.39 -2.54
C HIS A 35 -22.02 18.85 -2.19
N GLY A 36 -21.96 19.72 -3.20
CA GLY A 36 -21.74 21.16 -3.00
C GLY A 36 -22.90 21.81 -2.24
N GLY A 37 -22.57 22.78 -1.38
CA GLY A 37 -23.52 23.51 -0.52
C GLY A 37 -24.46 24.47 -1.27
N SER A 38 -25.29 23.94 -2.18
CA SER A 38 -26.35 24.68 -2.86
C SER A 38 -27.54 23.74 -3.12
N GLY A 39 -28.64 23.95 -2.39
CA GLY A 39 -29.82 23.09 -2.42
C GLY A 39 -30.66 23.25 -3.69
N THR A 40 -30.19 22.73 -4.83
CA THR A 40 -31.00 22.56 -6.05
C THR A 40 -30.85 21.14 -6.59
N VAL A 41 -31.87 20.31 -6.41
CA VAL A 41 -31.94 18.97 -7.03
C VAL A 41 -32.20 19.17 -8.53
N MET A 42 -31.16 19.13 -9.35
CA MET A 42 -31.29 19.10 -10.81
C MET A 42 -31.15 17.68 -11.37
N GLY A 43 -32.25 17.17 -11.89
CA GLY A 43 -32.28 16.23 -13.02
C GLY A 43 -31.59 14.88 -12.83
N ASP A 44 -32.41 13.85 -12.59
CA ASP A 44 -32.00 12.46 -12.73
C ASP A 44 -31.42 12.21 -14.13
N THR A 45 -30.10 11.99 -14.19
CA THR A 45 -29.36 11.69 -15.43
C THR A 45 -28.83 10.27 -15.35
N SER A 46 -29.77 9.33 -15.39
CA SER A 46 -29.48 7.91 -15.56
C SER A 46 -28.63 7.72 -16.82
N ALA A 47 -27.46 7.10 -16.66
CA ALA A 47 -26.52 6.86 -17.75
C ALA A 47 -27.08 5.78 -18.69
N THR A 48 -27.68 6.20 -19.80
CA THR A 48 -28.15 5.32 -20.87
C THR A 48 -26.96 4.65 -21.55
N ILE A 49 -26.74 3.37 -21.24
CA ILE A 49 -25.88 2.48 -22.03
C ILE A 49 -26.72 1.97 -23.21
N ASP A 50 -26.18 2.02 -24.42
CA ASP A 50 -26.88 1.59 -25.64
C ASP A 50 -27.15 0.08 -25.66
N GLU A 51 -28.35 -0.34 -25.27
CA GLU A 51 -28.88 -1.65 -25.64
C GLU A 51 -29.37 -1.65 -27.09
N LYS A 52 -28.88 -2.59 -27.90
CA LYS A 52 -29.41 -2.82 -29.25
C LYS A 52 -30.85 -3.38 -29.17
N PRO A 53 -31.78 -2.99 -30.06
CA PRO A 53 -33.17 -3.39 -29.95
C PRO A 53 -33.36 -4.92 -30.04
N ALA A 54 -34.11 -5.47 -29.09
CA ALA A 54 -34.65 -6.82 -29.18
C ALA A 54 -35.81 -6.87 -30.19
N ALA A 55 -35.97 -8.01 -30.88
CA ALA A 55 -37.07 -8.24 -31.81
C ALA A 55 -38.33 -8.78 -31.10
N GLU A 56 -39.50 -8.51 -31.68
CA GLU A 56 -40.81 -8.92 -31.14
C GLU A 56 -41.09 -10.44 -31.25
N PRO A 57 -42.05 -10.99 -30.47
CA PRO A 57 -42.12 -12.44 -30.21
C PRO A 57 -43.10 -13.23 -31.10
N GLU A 58 -42.81 -14.52 -31.30
CA GLU A 58 -43.76 -15.52 -31.82
C GLU A 58 -44.12 -16.62 -30.79
N ALA A 59 -45.26 -17.29 -31.00
CA ALA A 59 -45.92 -18.18 -30.03
C ALA A 59 -45.58 -19.69 -30.19
N PRO A 60 -45.72 -20.53 -29.14
CA PRO A 60 -44.96 -21.80 -29.03
C PRO A 60 -45.71 -23.09 -29.44
N LYS A 61 -45.00 -24.08 -30.03
CA LYS A 61 -45.52 -25.46 -30.27
C LYS A 61 -44.51 -26.62 -30.09
N LYS A 62 -44.67 -27.35 -28.97
CA LYS A 62 -44.58 -28.82 -28.74
C LYS A 62 -43.50 -29.73 -29.40
N LYS A 63 -42.59 -30.23 -28.54
CA LYS A 63 -42.11 -31.64 -28.34
C LYS A 63 -41.96 -32.63 -29.53
N ARG A 64 -40.69 -33.05 -29.79
CA ARG A 64 -40.16 -34.42 -30.10
C ARG A 64 -38.63 -34.29 -30.35
N GLY A 65 -37.72 -35.25 -30.12
CA GLY A 65 -37.75 -36.56 -29.46
C GLY A 65 -36.38 -37.28 -29.60
N PHE A 66 -35.97 -38.09 -28.60
CA PHE A 66 -34.82 -39.02 -28.49
C PHE A 66 -33.79 -39.23 -29.64
N GLY A 67 -32.49 -39.31 -29.29
CA GLY A 67 -31.47 -40.00 -30.10
C GLY A 67 -30.01 -39.88 -29.57
N PHE A 68 -29.32 -41.01 -29.38
CA PHE A 68 -27.85 -41.11 -29.16
C PHE A 68 -27.16 -41.57 -30.46
N PHE A 69 -25.86 -41.29 -30.67
CA PHE A 69 -24.80 -42.33 -30.87
C PHE A 69 -23.36 -41.75 -31.04
N LYS A 70 -22.37 -42.66 -30.93
CA LYS A 70 -20.90 -42.53 -31.17
C LYS A 70 -20.57 -42.21 -32.65
N SER A 71 -19.32 -41.96 -33.12
CA SER A 71 -17.99 -42.42 -32.68
C SER A 71 -16.80 -41.63 -33.30
N SER A 72 -15.58 -41.86 -32.76
CA SER A 72 -14.21 -41.90 -33.39
C SER A 72 -13.96 -41.29 -34.79
N SER A 73 -12.82 -40.68 -35.14
CA SER A 73 -11.45 -40.57 -34.53
C SER A 73 -10.83 -39.18 -34.91
N GLN A 74 -9.52 -38.83 -34.94
CA GLN A 74 -8.22 -39.52 -34.79
C GLN A 74 -7.08 -38.53 -34.42
N GLN A 75 -5.85 -39.03 -34.17
CA GLN A 75 -4.60 -38.26 -34.08
C GLN A 75 -4.01 -37.97 -35.47
N ASN A 76 -3.46 -36.77 -35.73
CA ASN A 76 -2.02 -36.52 -35.54
C ASN A 76 -1.60 -35.03 -35.66
N SER A 77 -0.34 -34.75 -35.34
CA SER A 77 0.33 -33.44 -35.28
C SER A 77 0.32 -32.58 -36.56
N SER A 78 0.10 -31.26 -36.41
CA SER A 78 0.79 -30.21 -37.19
C SER A 78 0.68 -28.84 -36.50
N ILE A 79 1.61 -27.92 -36.81
CA ILE A 79 1.67 -26.55 -36.26
C ILE A 79 0.87 -25.60 -37.17
N PRO A 80 0.02 -24.72 -36.62
CA PRO A 80 -0.36 -23.48 -37.27
C PRO A 80 0.43 -22.29 -36.68
N SER A 81 1.16 -21.57 -37.53
CA SER A 81 1.74 -20.26 -37.19
C SER A 81 0.64 -19.20 -37.03
N ASN A 82 0.99 -18.08 -36.38
CA ASN A 82 0.17 -16.88 -36.21
C ASN A 82 -0.75 -16.57 -37.41
N ASN A 83 -2.02 -16.26 -37.13
CA ASN A 83 -2.47 -14.88 -37.41
C ASN A 83 -3.64 -14.41 -36.53
N THR A 84 -3.71 -13.08 -36.35
CA THR A 84 -4.90 -12.28 -35.96
C THR A 84 -5.85 -12.85 -34.91
N GLY A 85 -5.58 -12.51 -33.64
CA GLY A 85 -6.51 -12.56 -32.52
C GLY A 85 -6.23 -11.40 -31.55
N ALA A 86 -6.29 -10.16 -32.06
CA ALA A 86 -6.05 -8.95 -31.25
C ALA A 86 -7.27 -8.61 -30.39
N ASP A 87 -7.05 -7.80 -29.35
CA ASP A 87 -8.05 -7.23 -28.44
C ASP A 87 -8.93 -8.23 -27.67
N ALA A 88 -8.27 -9.15 -26.96
CA ALA A 88 -8.69 -9.48 -25.60
C ALA A 88 -7.98 -8.51 -24.64
N THR A 89 -8.72 -7.71 -23.88
CA THR A 89 -8.15 -6.58 -23.13
C THR A 89 -7.38 -7.00 -21.87
N ASP A 90 -6.13 -6.55 -21.77
CA ASP A 90 -5.22 -6.70 -20.62
C ASP A 90 -5.64 -5.88 -19.38
N ASP A 91 -6.66 -5.01 -19.55
CA ASP A 91 -7.07 -3.97 -18.60
C ASP A 91 -7.56 -4.44 -17.22
N ASP A 92 -7.96 -5.71 -17.06
CA ASP A 92 -8.53 -6.20 -15.79
C ASP A 92 -7.98 -7.55 -15.27
N LYS A 93 -6.65 -7.68 -15.29
CA LYS A 93 -5.84 -8.75 -14.68
C LYS A 93 -6.28 -9.22 -13.28
N TYR A 94 -6.93 -8.35 -12.49
CA TYR A 94 -7.31 -8.61 -11.10
C TYR A 94 -8.83 -8.62 -10.84
N GLY A 95 -9.68 -8.42 -11.85
CA GLY A 95 -11.14 -8.35 -11.70
C GLY A 95 -11.64 -7.14 -10.90
N LEU A 96 -10.92 -6.02 -10.97
CA LEU A 96 -11.22 -4.75 -10.32
C LEU A 96 -12.54 -4.16 -10.82
N THR A 97 -12.87 -4.28 -12.11
CA THR A 97 -14.14 -3.78 -12.67
C THR A 97 -15.34 -4.51 -12.07
N LYS A 98 -15.18 -5.82 -11.81
CA LYS A 98 -16.20 -6.61 -11.11
C LYS A 98 -16.30 -6.20 -9.64
N GLN A 99 -15.16 -6.14 -8.93
CA GLN A 99 -15.12 -5.73 -7.52
C GLN A 99 -15.74 -4.35 -7.30
N TYR A 100 -15.42 -3.37 -8.16
CA TYR A 100 -15.99 -2.03 -8.16
C TYR A 100 -17.53 -2.03 -8.26
N ARG A 101 -18.09 -2.81 -9.20
CA ARG A 101 -19.56 -2.96 -9.33
C ARG A 101 -20.18 -3.64 -8.11
N GLU A 102 -19.52 -4.66 -7.56
CA GLU A 102 -19.96 -5.34 -6.34
C GLU A 102 -19.89 -4.43 -5.09
N ILE A 103 -18.92 -3.52 -5.03
CA ILE A 103 -18.81 -2.49 -3.98
C ILE A 103 -19.96 -1.49 -4.08
N LEU A 104 -20.17 -0.86 -5.24
CA LEU A 104 -21.22 0.15 -5.43
C LEU A 104 -22.64 -0.41 -5.27
N ALA A 105 -22.83 -1.72 -5.45
CA ALA A 105 -24.12 -2.37 -5.24
C ALA A 105 -24.41 -2.75 -3.77
N ASN A 106 -23.42 -2.76 -2.88
CA ASN A 106 -23.54 -3.33 -1.52
C ASN A 106 -23.01 -2.44 -0.38
N GLN A 107 -22.24 -1.38 -0.67
CA GLN A 107 -21.76 -0.40 0.33
C GLN A 107 -22.45 0.95 0.12
N LYS A 108 -22.71 1.69 1.21
CA LYS A 108 -23.30 3.02 1.10
C LYS A 108 -22.24 4.06 0.72
N PRO A 109 -22.65 5.21 0.14
CA PRO A 109 -21.77 6.34 -0.11
C PRO A 109 -20.98 6.77 1.14
N GLU A 110 -21.63 6.79 2.32
CA GLU A 110 -21.01 7.19 3.58
C GLU A 110 -19.97 6.15 4.06
N ASP A 111 -20.25 4.85 3.90
CA ASP A 111 -19.31 3.78 4.25
C ASP A 111 -18.03 3.91 3.39
N ILE A 112 -18.18 4.16 2.09
CA ILE A 112 -17.05 4.35 1.15
C ILE A 112 -16.24 5.61 1.52
N ARG A 113 -16.93 6.70 1.91
CA ARG A 113 -16.32 7.95 2.36
C ARG A 113 -15.50 7.77 3.64
N GLU A 114 -16.01 7.03 4.63
CA GLU A 114 -15.24 6.71 5.85
C GLU A 114 -13.99 5.88 5.53
N ILE A 115 -14.09 4.92 4.62
CA ILE A 115 -12.94 4.08 4.19
C ILE A 115 -11.87 4.92 3.50
N LEU A 116 -12.26 5.88 2.64
CA LEU A 116 -11.34 6.78 1.95
C LEU A 116 -10.51 7.61 2.96
N TRP A 117 -11.19 8.25 3.91
CA TRP A 117 -10.55 9.10 4.90
C TRP A 117 -9.72 8.30 5.94
N ALA A 118 -10.15 7.07 6.27
CA ALA A 118 -9.38 6.16 7.12
C ALA A 118 -8.09 5.66 6.44
N MET A 119 -8.09 5.45 5.12
CA MET A 119 -6.91 5.03 4.35
C MET A 119 -5.79 6.08 4.39
N MET A 120 -6.12 7.38 4.38
CA MET A 120 -5.15 8.45 4.15
C MET A 120 -4.12 8.69 5.26
N LYS A 121 -4.41 8.36 6.52
CA LYS A 121 -3.46 8.52 7.65
C LYS A 121 -2.73 9.88 7.64
N HIS A 122 -1.42 9.88 7.36
CA HIS A 122 -0.52 11.03 7.25
C HIS A 122 -0.19 11.44 5.79
N ASP A 123 -0.66 10.69 4.78
CA ASP A 123 -0.50 11.06 3.38
C ASP A 123 -1.25 12.38 3.06
N HIS A 124 -0.70 13.19 2.15
CA HIS A 124 -1.46 14.29 1.55
C HIS A 124 -2.58 13.71 0.66
N PRO A 125 -3.85 14.14 0.78
CA PRO A 125 -4.96 13.52 0.04
C PRO A 125 -4.75 13.48 -1.47
N ASP A 126 -4.29 14.59 -2.07
CA ASP A 126 -3.98 14.64 -3.51
C ASP A 126 -2.83 13.69 -3.89
N ALA A 127 -1.79 13.56 -3.06
CA ALA A 127 -0.66 12.69 -3.35
C ALA A 127 -1.08 11.22 -3.34
N LEU A 128 -2.01 10.83 -2.48
CA LEU A 128 -2.59 9.49 -2.47
C LEU A 128 -3.34 9.20 -3.77
N VAL A 129 -4.27 10.07 -4.20
CA VAL A 129 -5.07 9.82 -5.42
C VAL A 129 -4.26 9.98 -6.72
N LEU A 130 -3.22 10.81 -6.72
CA LEU A 130 -2.29 10.95 -7.85
C LEU A 130 -1.55 9.63 -8.18
N ARG A 131 -1.27 8.77 -7.18
CA ARG A 131 -0.71 7.42 -7.42
C ARG A 131 -1.59 6.60 -8.37
N PHE A 132 -2.91 6.68 -8.20
CA PHE A 132 -3.88 5.94 -9.01
C PHE A 132 -4.00 6.53 -10.42
N LEU A 133 -3.95 7.87 -10.56
CA LEU A 133 -3.89 8.53 -11.88
C LEU A 133 -2.62 8.14 -12.65
N ARG A 134 -1.42 8.21 -12.02
CA ARG A 134 -0.17 7.77 -12.64
C ARG A 134 -0.22 6.29 -13.05
N ALA A 135 -0.63 5.41 -12.13
CA ALA A 135 -0.75 3.97 -12.38
C ALA A 135 -1.81 3.58 -13.44
N ARG A 136 -2.70 4.50 -13.82
CA ARG A 136 -3.68 4.32 -14.91
C ARG A 136 -3.52 5.34 -16.03
N LYS A 137 -2.32 5.91 -16.20
CA LYS A 137 -1.94 6.77 -17.35
C LYS A 137 -2.87 7.97 -17.54
N TRP A 138 -3.37 8.53 -16.43
CA TRP A 138 -4.33 9.65 -16.36
C TRP A 138 -5.74 9.33 -16.91
N ASP A 139 -6.09 8.05 -17.07
CA ASP A 139 -7.47 7.59 -17.21
C ASP A 139 -8.19 7.68 -15.84
N VAL A 140 -9.19 8.56 -15.77
CA VAL A 140 -9.92 8.88 -14.53
C VAL A 140 -10.83 7.73 -14.09
N GLU A 141 -11.48 7.06 -15.04
CA GLU A 141 -12.41 5.96 -14.71
C GLU A 141 -11.63 4.74 -14.24
N LYS A 142 -10.54 4.38 -14.92
CA LYS A 142 -9.66 3.28 -14.49
C LYS A 142 -8.97 3.59 -13.16
N ALA A 143 -8.56 4.84 -12.91
CA ALA A 143 -8.01 5.26 -11.62
C ALA A 143 -9.04 5.12 -10.49
N LEU A 144 -10.30 5.52 -10.72
CA LEU A 144 -11.40 5.41 -9.76
C LEU A 144 -11.75 3.94 -9.45
N VAL A 145 -11.89 3.10 -10.47
CA VAL A 145 -12.11 1.64 -10.34
C VAL A 145 -11.01 1.00 -9.50
N MET A 146 -9.75 1.38 -9.74
CA MET A 146 -8.60 0.90 -8.99
C MET A 146 -8.62 1.37 -7.52
N LEU A 147 -8.86 2.66 -7.27
CA LEU A 147 -8.90 3.26 -5.93
C LEU A 147 -9.95 2.59 -5.03
N ILE A 148 -11.20 2.52 -5.51
CA ILE A 148 -12.30 1.92 -4.76
C ILE A 148 -12.07 0.41 -4.53
N SER A 149 -11.49 -0.31 -5.49
CA SER A 149 -11.10 -1.71 -5.31
C SER A 149 -10.00 -1.89 -4.27
N ALA A 150 -8.96 -1.06 -4.29
CA ALA A 150 -7.87 -1.06 -3.31
C ALA A 150 -8.37 -0.71 -1.90
N MET A 151 -9.33 0.22 -1.78
CA MET A 151 -10.03 0.55 -0.53
C MET A 151 -10.76 -0.66 0.06
N SER A 152 -11.54 -1.39 -0.75
CA SER A 152 -12.23 -2.60 -0.29
C SER A 152 -11.27 -3.76 0.02
N TRP A 153 -10.20 -3.94 -0.76
CA TRP A 153 -9.14 -4.90 -0.43
C TRP A 153 -8.49 -4.58 0.92
N ARG A 154 -8.20 -3.31 1.17
CA ARG A 154 -7.57 -2.81 2.41
C ARG A 154 -8.48 -3.00 3.63
N HIS A 155 -9.73 -2.56 3.52
CA HIS A 155 -10.69 -2.60 4.62
C HIS A 155 -11.27 -4.01 4.82
N SER A 156 -11.80 -4.63 3.77
CA SER A 156 -12.66 -5.82 3.87
C SER A 156 -11.87 -7.13 3.79
N LYS A 157 -10.92 -7.24 2.85
CA LYS A 157 -10.13 -8.48 2.64
C LYS A 157 -8.98 -8.60 3.64
N MET A 158 -8.05 -7.65 3.64
CA MET A 158 -6.83 -7.72 4.46
C MET A 158 -6.99 -7.11 5.85
N LYS A 159 -8.02 -6.29 6.07
CA LYS A 159 -8.31 -5.60 7.35
C LYS A 159 -7.09 -4.84 7.88
N VAL A 160 -6.36 -4.18 6.98
CA VAL A 160 -5.03 -3.61 7.23
C VAL A 160 -5.00 -2.76 8.49
N ASP A 161 -5.96 -1.85 8.62
CA ASP A 161 -6.01 -0.87 9.73
C ASP A 161 -6.86 -1.34 10.91
N GLN A 162 -7.75 -2.30 10.70
CA GLN A 162 -8.64 -2.85 11.74
C GLN A 162 -8.02 -4.01 12.53
N ASP A 163 -7.01 -4.66 11.96
CA ASP A 163 -6.43 -5.92 12.43
C ASP A 163 -4.89 -5.86 12.35
N ILE A 164 -4.31 -5.90 11.14
CA ILE A 164 -2.85 -6.07 10.95
C ILE A 164 -2.03 -4.98 11.67
N MET A 165 -2.30 -3.70 11.38
CA MET A 165 -1.57 -2.58 11.97
C MET A 165 -2.05 -2.20 13.38
N LYS A 166 -3.28 -2.57 13.74
CA LYS A 166 -3.86 -2.35 15.06
C LYS A 166 -3.30 -3.30 16.11
N HIS A 167 -3.00 -4.54 15.73
CA HIS A 167 -2.47 -5.57 16.61
C HIS A 167 -0.95 -5.71 16.49
N GLY A 168 -0.39 -5.65 15.28
CA GLY A 168 1.05 -5.68 15.02
C GLY A 168 1.78 -6.82 15.74
N GLU A 169 3.01 -6.53 16.15
CA GLU A 169 3.89 -7.51 16.82
C GLU A 169 3.41 -7.87 18.22
N ALA A 170 2.93 -6.90 19.01
CA ALA A 170 2.43 -7.15 20.36
C ALA A 170 1.20 -8.07 20.36
N GLY A 171 0.29 -7.90 19.39
CA GLY A 171 -0.85 -8.80 19.18
C GLY A 171 -0.43 -10.19 18.68
N ALA A 172 0.61 -10.28 17.85
CA ALA A 172 1.23 -11.56 17.50
C ALA A 172 1.84 -12.25 18.73
N ALA A 173 2.49 -11.51 19.64
CA ALA A 173 3.09 -12.04 20.87
C ALA A 173 2.05 -12.48 21.91
N ALA A 174 0.92 -11.77 22.01
CA ALA A 174 -0.23 -12.22 22.79
C ALA A 174 -0.85 -13.49 22.19
N SER A 175 -0.97 -13.57 20.86
CA SER A 175 -1.56 -14.72 20.15
C SER A 175 -0.67 -15.97 20.26
N GLU A 176 0.64 -15.83 20.13
CA GLU A 176 1.64 -16.90 20.34
C GLU A 176 1.53 -17.55 21.72
N LYS A 177 1.21 -16.75 22.76
CA LYS A 177 1.09 -17.21 24.15
C LYS A 177 -0.30 -17.74 24.51
N GLY A 178 -1.38 -17.14 24.00
CA GLY A 178 -2.74 -17.36 24.52
C GLY A 178 -3.88 -17.33 23.50
N GLY A 179 -3.60 -17.33 22.19
CA GLY A 179 -4.65 -17.42 21.16
C GLY A 179 -5.28 -18.82 21.03
N ASP A 180 -6.28 -18.95 20.16
CA ASP A 180 -6.67 -20.25 19.61
C ASP A 180 -5.56 -20.82 18.68
N GLU A 181 -5.71 -22.07 18.21
CA GLU A 181 -4.67 -22.73 17.41
C GLU A 181 -4.37 -22.02 16.07
N LYS A 182 -5.34 -21.32 15.47
CA LYS A 182 -5.10 -20.50 14.27
C LYS A 182 -4.35 -19.22 14.65
N ALA A 183 -4.81 -18.53 15.69
CA ALA A 183 -4.20 -17.29 16.18
C ALA A 183 -2.75 -17.52 16.65
N LYS A 184 -2.49 -18.61 17.38
CA LYS A 184 -1.14 -19.07 17.76
C LYS A 184 -0.26 -19.26 16.54
N LYS A 185 -0.70 -20.03 15.54
CA LYS A 185 0.10 -20.31 14.33
C LYS A 185 0.40 -19.03 13.55
N ILE A 186 -0.56 -18.11 13.41
CA ILE A 186 -0.32 -16.80 12.77
C ILE A 186 0.65 -15.94 13.59
N GLY A 187 0.49 -15.88 14.91
CA GLY A 187 1.38 -15.12 15.80
C GLY A 187 2.83 -15.63 15.76
N GLN A 188 2.99 -16.95 15.84
CA GLN A 188 4.27 -17.65 15.71
C GLN A 188 4.90 -17.42 14.32
N ASP A 189 4.13 -17.56 13.23
CA ASP A 189 4.63 -17.34 11.87
C ASP A 189 5.03 -15.88 11.63
N PHE A 190 4.30 -14.92 12.20
CA PHE A 190 4.63 -13.51 12.13
C PHE A 190 5.95 -13.23 12.88
N LEU A 191 6.01 -13.56 14.16
CA LEU A 191 7.16 -13.28 15.01
C LEU A 191 8.41 -14.07 14.61
N LYS A 192 8.28 -15.30 14.12
CA LYS A 192 9.43 -16.06 13.60
C LYS A 192 10.09 -15.33 12.44
N GLN A 193 9.30 -14.69 11.55
CA GLN A 193 9.82 -13.92 10.42
C GLN A 193 10.48 -12.61 10.87
N SER A 194 9.90 -11.93 11.86
CA SER A 194 10.50 -10.75 12.52
C SER A 194 11.82 -11.12 13.22
N ARG A 195 11.78 -12.05 14.19
CA ARG A 195 12.93 -12.48 15.00
C ARG A 195 14.15 -12.92 14.19
N MET A 196 13.95 -13.54 13.01
CA MET A 196 15.06 -13.94 12.12
C MET A 196 15.57 -12.85 11.17
N GLY A 197 14.91 -11.68 11.11
CA GLY A 197 15.21 -10.64 10.13
C GLY A 197 15.00 -11.09 8.69
N LYS A 198 13.88 -11.76 8.41
CA LYS A 198 13.52 -12.29 7.08
C LYS A 198 13.23 -11.17 6.08
N SER A 199 12.43 -10.20 6.53
CA SER A 199 12.23 -8.91 5.86
C SER A 199 12.24 -7.81 6.91
N PHE A 200 12.99 -6.74 6.68
CA PHE A 200 13.13 -5.61 7.60
C PHE A 200 13.42 -4.31 6.84
N LEU A 201 13.26 -3.17 7.51
CA LEU A 201 13.63 -1.86 6.98
C LEU A 201 14.94 -1.38 7.61
N HIS A 202 15.83 -0.78 6.83
CA HIS A 202 16.97 -0.03 7.37
C HIS A 202 17.51 0.95 6.33
N GLY A 203 17.75 2.20 6.73
CA GLY A 203 18.35 3.22 5.87
C GLY A 203 17.46 3.72 4.73
N ILE A 204 18.09 4.54 3.87
CA ILE A 204 17.50 5.17 2.68
C ILE A 204 18.42 5.05 1.47
N ASP A 205 17.85 5.00 0.27
CA ASP A 205 18.61 5.12 -0.97
C ASP A 205 18.99 6.60 -1.26
N LYS A 206 19.77 6.84 -2.32
CA LYS A 206 20.21 8.20 -2.72
C LYS A 206 19.08 9.17 -3.05
N GLU A 207 17.90 8.64 -3.34
CA GLU A 207 16.70 9.39 -3.68
C GLU A 207 15.80 9.60 -2.44
N GLY A 208 16.27 9.16 -1.26
CA GLY A 208 15.57 9.28 0.02
C GLY A 208 14.53 8.19 0.28
N ARG A 209 14.45 7.14 -0.56
CA ARG A 209 13.45 6.06 -0.39
C ARG A 209 13.86 5.15 0.77
N PRO A 210 12.98 4.83 1.73
CA PRO A 210 13.28 3.84 2.76
C PRO A 210 13.54 2.48 2.11
N ILE A 211 14.59 1.78 2.58
CA ILE A 211 15.02 0.50 2.02
C ILE A 211 14.41 -0.65 2.82
N CYS A 212 13.71 -1.55 2.13
CA CYS A 212 13.25 -2.83 2.64
C CYS A 212 14.19 -3.95 2.17
N ILE A 213 14.85 -4.64 3.10
CA ILE A 213 15.73 -5.77 2.82
C ILE A 213 14.97 -7.07 3.05
N VAL A 214 14.98 -7.98 2.06
CA VAL A 214 14.37 -9.30 2.09
C VAL A 214 15.45 -10.37 1.90
N ARG A 215 15.81 -11.08 2.97
CA ARG A 215 16.84 -12.14 2.96
C ARG A 215 16.27 -13.46 2.45
N VAL A 216 16.33 -13.69 1.14
CA VAL A 216 15.58 -14.80 0.49
C VAL A 216 16.05 -16.19 0.97
N ARG A 217 17.32 -16.35 1.36
CA ARG A 217 17.85 -17.58 1.98
C ARG A 217 17.09 -18.05 3.24
N LEU A 218 16.36 -17.15 3.91
CA LEU A 218 15.59 -17.42 5.12
C LEU A 218 14.14 -17.84 4.83
N HIS A 219 13.68 -17.81 3.58
CA HIS A 219 12.36 -18.31 3.20
C HIS A 219 12.38 -19.84 2.97
N ARG A 220 11.35 -20.55 3.46
CA ARG A 220 10.96 -21.90 3.02
C ARG A 220 9.43 -22.03 2.98
N ALA A 221 8.89 -22.50 1.87
CA ALA A 221 7.44 -22.53 1.59
C ALA A 221 6.61 -23.36 2.59
N SER A 222 7.23 -24.34 3.27
CA SER A 222 6.57 -25.24 4.22
C SER A 222 6.50 -24.73 5.66
N GLU A 223 7.14 -23.60 5.98
CA GLU A 223 7.27 -23.17 7.38
C GLU A 223 6.16 -22.20 7.84
N GLN A 224 5.69 -21.31 6.96
CA GLN A 224 4.64 -20.33 7.24
C GLN A 224 3.39 -20.62 6.41
N SER A 225 2.20 -20.29 6.94
CA SER A 225 0.97 -20.35 6.13
C SER A 225 0.93 -19.20 5.09
N PRO A 226 0.23 -19.37 3.95
CA PRO A 226 -0.05 -18.29 3.00
C PRO A 226 -0.59 -17.02 3.67
N GLU A 227 -1.62 -17.15 4.51
CA GLU A 227 -2.20 -16.04 5.28
C GLU A 227 -1.17 -15.32 6.17
N SER A 228 -0.23 -16.05 6.75
CA SER A 228 0.85 -15.46 7.57
C SER A 228 1.90 -14.72 6.72
N LEU A 229 2.17 -15.21 5.51
CA LEU A 229 3.05 -14.53 4.54
C LEU A 229 2.40 -13.25 4.00
N GLU A 230 1.12 -13.31 3.61
CA GLU A 230 0.35 -12.15 3.13
C GLU A 230 0.28 -11.05 4.22
N ARG A 231 -0.10 -11.42 5.45
CA ARG A 231 -0.20 -10.47 6.58
C ARG A 231 1.14 -9.84 6.96
N TYR A 232 2.22 -10.61 7.02
CA TYR A 232 3.55 -10.07 7.32
C TYR A 232 4.05 -9.14 6.20
N THR A 233 3.81 -9.49 4.94
CA THR A 233 4.14 -8.64 3.78
C THR A 233 3.41 -7.29 3.85
N VAL A 234 2.12 -7.29 4.16
CA VAL A 234 1.33 -6.06 4.32
C VAL A 234 1.82 -5.21 5.50
N PHE A 235 2.16 -5.83 6.64
CA PHE A 235 2.73 -5.11 7.78
C PHE A 235 4.03 -4.39 7.42
N ILE A 236 4.95 -5.04 6.70
CA ILE A 236 6.20 -4.42 6.26
C ILE A 236 5.96 -3.29 5.25
N ILE A 237 5.02 -3.46 4.29
CA ILE A 237 4.66 -2.40 3.35
C ILE A 237 4.11 -1.17 4.08
N GLU A 238 3.13 -1.34 4.97
CA GLU A 238 2.54 -0.21 5.70
C GLU A 238 3.52 0.43 6.68
N THR A 239 4.42 -0.34 7.27
CA THR A 239 5.50 0.21 8.10
C THR A 239 6.49 1.02 7.27
N ALA A 240 6.82 0.60 6.05
CA ALA A 240 7.63 1.40 5.13
C ALA A 240 6.94 2.72 4.76
N ARG A 241 5.61 2.71 4.60
CA ARG A 241 4.82 3.93 4.32
C ARG A 241 4.79 4.92 5.49
N LEU A 242 4.92 4.46 6.74
CA LEU A 242 5.14 5.34 7.90
C LEU A 242 6.52 6.02 7.88
N THR A 243 7.50 5.47 7.15
CA THR A 243 8.87 6.00 7.06
C THR A 243 9.15 6.89 5.83
N LEU A 244 8.13 7.16 5.00
CA LEU A 244 8.26 8.04 3.83
C LEU A 244 8.33 9.52 4.24
N LYS A 245 9.28 10.27 3.66
CA LYS A 245 9.43 11.71 3.85
C LYS A 245 9.13 12.46 2.54
N PRO A 246 8.06 13.27 2.45
CA PRO A 246 7.75 14.06 1.26
C PRO A 246 8.94 14.94 0.80
N PRO A 247 9.19 15.05 -0.52
CA PRO A 247 8.35 14.60 -1.63
C PRO A 247 8.47 13.12 -1.98
N VAL A 248 9.30 12.34 -1.28
CA VAL A 248 9.50 10.90 -1.57
C VAL A 248 8.25 10.10 -1.16
N ASP A 249 7.61 9.48 -2.14
CA ASP A 249 6.38 8.70 -1.96
C ASP A 249 6.57 7.19 -2.21
N THR A 250 7.79 6.75 -2.58
CA THR A 250 8.15 5.38 -2.98
C THR A 250 9.23 4.74 -2.11
N ALA A 251 9.25 3.40 -2.05
CA ALA A 251 10.27 2.61 -1.34
C ALA A 251 11.27 1.91 -2.29
N ASN A 252 12.42 1.51 -1.75
CA ASN A 252 13.40 0.60 -2.36
C ASN A 252 13.23 -0.81 -1.76
N ILE A 253 13.30 -1.88 -2.57
CA ILE A 253 13.30 -3.27 -2.08
C ILE A 253 14.56 -4.01 -2.54
N ILE A 254 15.42 -4.41 -1.60
CA ILE A 254 16.56 -5.30 -1.86
C ILE A 254 16.12 -6.75 -1.61
N PHE A 255 16.06 -7.56 -2.67
CA PHE A 255 16.01 -9.01 -2.54
C PHE A 255 17.45 -9.54 -2.44
N ASP A 256 17.88 -9.84 -1.22
CA ASP A 256 19.18 -10.45 -0.95
C ASP A 256 19.12 -11.94 -1.29
N MET A 257 19.71 -12.27 -2.45
CA MET A 257 19.82 -13.64 -2.97
C MET A 257 21.09 -14.36 -2.48
N SER A 258 21.89 -13.76 -1.59
CA SER A 258 23.12 -14.36 -1.08
C SER A 258 22.79 -15.64 -0.32
N GLY A 259 23.31 -16.78 -0.78
CA GLY A 259 22.96 -18.11 -0.26
C GLY A 259 21.60 -18.66 -0.73
N PHE A 260 20.97 -18.09 -1.77
CA PHE A 260 19.74 -18.62 -2.35
C PHE A 260 19.93 -20.03 -2.94
N THR A 261 18.96 -20.89 -2.67
CA THR A 261 18.80 -22.21 -3.29
C THR A 261 17.38 -22.38 -3.83
N LEU A 262 17.15 -23.38 -4.69
CA LEU A 262 15.80 -23.69 -5.18
C LEU A 262 14.81 -24.06 -4.06
N ALA A 263 15.28 -24.50 -2.88
CA ALA A 263 14.44 -24.76 -1.71
C ALA A 263 13.89 -23.47 -1.05
N ASN A 264 14.41 -22.30 -1.43
CA ASN A 264 13.93 -21.00 -0.99
C ASN A 264 12.88 -20.40 -1.94
N MET A 265 12.64 -21.01 -3.10
CA MET A 265 11.75 -20.47 -4.12
C MET A 265 10.28 -20.80 -3.83
N ASP A 266 9.50 -19.78 -3.48
CA ASP A 266 8.04 -19.85 -3.41
C ASP A 266 7.40 -18.77 -4.31
N TYR A 267 6.48 -19.20 -5.17
CA TYR A 267 5.76 -18.32 -6.08
C TYR A 267 4.54 -17.65 -5.44
N HIS A 268 4.03 -18.14 -4.30
CA HIS A 268 2.91 -17.53 -3.60
C HIS A 268 3.22 -16.10 -3.09
N PRO A 269 4.24 -15.85 -2.24
CA PRO A 269 4.55 -14.50 -1.75
C PRO A 269 5.00 -13.59 -2.90
N VAL A 270 5.68 -14.12 -3.93
CA VAL A 270 6.01 -13.35 -5.14
C VAL A 270 4.73 -12.84 -5.82
N LYS A 271 3.76 -13.70 -6.12
CA LYS A 271 2.49 -13.28 -6.73
C LYS A 271 1.69 -12.33 -5.84
N PHE A 272 1.74 -12.50 -4.51
CA PHE A 272 1.11 -11.58 -3.58
C PHE A 272 1.77 -10.19 -3.58
N MET A 273 3.11 -10.11 -3.57
CA MET A 273 3.83 -8.83 -3.70
C MET A 273 3.53 -8.14 -5.04
N ILE A 274 3.45 -8.89 -6.14
CA ILE A 274 3.04 -8.36 -7.44
C ILE A 274 1.62 -7.78 -7.37
N GLN A 275 0.65 -8.52 -6.82
CA GLN A 275 -0.70 -8.00 -6.61
C GLN A 275 -0.72 -6.77 -5.68
N CYS A 276 0.14 -6.71 -4.66
CA CYS A 276 0.27 -5.53 -3.82
C CYS A 276 0.65 -4.30 -4.64
N PHE A 277 1.73 -4.33 -5.41
CA PHE A 277 2.22 -3.13 -6.10
C PHE A 277 1.46 -2.78 -7.39
N GLU A 278 0.83 -3.74 -8.07
CA GLU A 278 0.05 -3.49 -9.29
C GLU A 278 -1.43 -3.13 -9.07
N ALA A 279 -2.03 -3.55 -7.94
CA ALA A 279 -3.46 -3.39 -7.66
C ALA A 279 -3.78 -2.53 -6.42
N ASN A 280 -3.01 -2.65 -5.33
CA ASN A 280 -3.43 -2.15 -4.01
C ASN A 280 -2.56 -1.01 -3.45
N TYR A 281 -1.28 -0.98 -3.84
CA TYR A 281 -0.29 0.04 -3.51
C TYR A 281 0.38 0.56 -4.81
N PRO A 282 -0.41 1.12 -5.76
CA PRO A 282 0.14 1.72 -6.96
C PRO A 282 1.20 2.75 -6.61
N GLU A 283 2.22 2.85 -7.46
CA GLU A 283 3.24 3.91 -7.38
C GLU A 283 3.84 4.09 -5.97
N SER A 284 3.92 2.99 -5.22
CA SER A 284 4.55 2.91 -3.89
C SER A 284 5.92 2.22 -3.95
N LEU A 285 6.22 1.58 -5.08
CA LEU A 285 7.50 0.95 -5.40
C LEU A 285 8.30 1.86 -6.33
N GLY A 286 9.50 2.25 -5.92
CA GLY A 286 10.43 3.06 -6.70
C GLY A 286 11.45 2.20 -7.45
N VAL A 287 12.15 1.34 -6.72
CA VAL A 287 13.21 0.46 -7.26
C VAL A 287 13.23 -0.90 -6.56
N VAL A 288 13.60 -1.95 -7.28
CA VAL A 288 13.85 -3.30 -6.77
C VAL A 288 15.27 -3.71 -7.16
N LEU A 289 16.10 -4.05 -6.16
CA LEU A 289 17.46 -4.52 -6.35
C LEU A 289 17.51 -6.03 -6.06
N VAL A 290 17.60 -6.85 -7.11
CA VAL A 290 17.81 -8.30 -6.95
C VAL A 290 19.32 -8.54 -6.82
N HIS A 291 19.77 -8.64 -5.58
CA HIS A 291 21.18 -8.55 -5.21
C HIS A 291 21.84 -9.93 -5.08
N ASN A 292 23.04 -10.10 -5.67
CA ASN A 292 23.82 -11.35 -5.67
C ASN A 292 23.06 -12.56 -6.23
N ALA A 293 22.25 -12.36 -7.27
CA ALA A 293 21.42 -13.41 -7.87
C ALA A 293 22.26 -14.54 -8.51
N PRO A 294 22.18 -15.80 -8.03
CA PRO A 294 22.91 -16.90 -8.65
C PRO A 294 22.36 -17.20 -10.04
N TRP A 295 23.21 -17.69 -10.95
CA TRP A 295 22.89 -17.86 -12.39
C TRP A 295 21.56 -18.60 -12.67
N VAL A 296 21.21 -19.59 -11.84
CA VAL A 296 19.96 -20.36 -11.94
C VAL A 296 18.70 -19.49 -11.84
N PHE A 297 18.79 -18.36 -11.13
CA PHE A 297 17.69 -17.42 -10.98
C PHE A 297 17.31 -16.71 -12.28
N GLN A 298 18.18 -16.69 -13.31
CA GLN A 298 17.81 -16.11 -14.62
C GLN A 298 16.64 -16.85 -15.29
N GLY A 299 16.53 -18.17 -15.08
CA GLY A 299 15.36 -18.95 -15.52
C GLY A 299 14.09 -18.61 -14.74
N ILE A 300 14.23 -18.39 -13.43
CA ILE A 300 13.13 -18.00 -12.52
C ILE A 300 12.65 -16.58 -12.85
N TRP A 301 13.57 -15.64 -13.06
CA TRP A 301 13.27 -14.26 -13.45
C TRP A 301 12.50 -14.19 -14.76
N LYS A 302 12.84 -15.03 -15.76
CA LYS A 302 12.07 -15.11 -17.01
C LYS A 302 10.61 -15.50 -16.78
N ILE A 303 10.31 -16.30 -15.76
CA ILE A 303 8.93 -16.66 -15.36
C ILE A 303 8.28 -15.48 -14.63
N ILE A 304 8.94 -14.92 -13.60
CA ILE A 304 8.41 -13.81 -12.78
C ILE A 304 8.14 -12.56 -13.64
N ARG A 305 9.04 -12.21 -14.55
CA ARG A 305 8.88 -11.09 -15.49
C ARG A 305 7.67 -11.27 -16.42
N GLY A 306 7.28 -12.51 -16.71
CA GLY A 306 6.04 -12.82 -17.44
C GLY A 306 4.75 -12.66 -16.62
N TRP A 307 4.86 -12.30 -15.33
CA TRP A 307 3.73 -11.97 -14.45
C TRP A 307 3.68 -10.49 -14.05
N LEU A 308 4.71 -9.71 -14.38
CA LEU A 308 4.81 -8.29 -14.06
C LEU A 308 4.23 -7.44 -15.19
N ASP A 309 3.54 -6.37 -14.83
CA ASP A 309 3.29 -5.27 -15.76
C ASP A 309 4.63 -4.62 -16.22
N PRO A 310 4.70 -4.01 -17.42
CA PRO A 310 5.94 -3.41 -17.92
C PRO A 310 6.55 -2.32 -17.04
N VAL A 311 5.76 -1.59 -16.25
CA VAL A 311 6.22 -0.49 -15.38
C VAL A 311 6.88 -1.05 -14.12
N VAL A 312 6.28 -2.03 -13.42
CA VAL A 312 6.96 -2.70 -12.31
C VAL A 312 8.15 -3.52 -12.81
N ALA A 313 8.05 -4.18 -13.97
CA ALA A 313 9.18 -4.90 -14.56
C ALA A 313 10.38 -4.00 -14.90
N ALA A 314 10.16 -2.73 -15.26
CA ALA A 314 11.21 -1.75 -15.53
C ALA A 314 11.92 -1.24 -14.26
N LYS A 315 11.30 -1.38 -13.07
CA LYS A 315 11.87 -0.99 -11.78
C LYS A 315 12.79 -2.06 -11.18
N VAL A 316 13.04 -3.19 -11.87
CA VAL A 316 13.84 -4.32 -11.38
C VAL A 316 15.25 -4.31 -11.96
N HIS A 317 16.24 -4.11 -11.09
CA HIS A 317 17.67 -4.10 -11.41
C HIS A 317 18.37 -5.31 -10.78
N PHE A 318 19.42 -5.81 -11.44
CA PHE A 318 20.25 -6.91 -10.94
C PHE A 318 21.60 -6.35 -10.51
N THR A 319 21.93 -6.46 -9.23
CA THR A 319 23.15 -5.90 -8.64
C THR A 319 24.01 -7.03 -8.06
N ASN A 320 25.33 -6.88 -8.06
CA ASN A 320 26.26 -7.87 -7.50
C ASN A 320 27.40 -7.15 -6.77
N TYR A 321 27.77 -7.66 -5.60
CA TYR A 321 28.76 -7.08 -4.68
C TYR A 321 28.43 -5.65 -4.25
N ARG A 322 29.22 -5.10 -3.32
CA ARG A 322 29.14 -3.70 -2.86
C ARG A 322 28.86 -2.69 -4.00
N ALA A 323 29.66 -2.76 -5.07
CA ALA A 323 29.64 -1.79 -6.17
C ALA A 323 28.27 -1.67 -6.87
N GLY A 324 27.53 -2.77 -7.02
CA GLY A 324 26.20 -2.73 -7.62
C GLY A 324 25.12 -2.11 -6.71
N LEU A 325 25.35 -2.05 -5.40
CA LEU A 325 24.50 -1.29 -4.47
C LEU A 325 24.94 0.17 -4.37
N GLU A 326 26.24 0.46 -4.51
CA GLU A 326 26.80 1.82 -4.56
C GLU A 326 26.33 2.63 -5.77
N GLU A 327 25.67 2.03 -6.77
CA GLU A 327 24.90 2.75 -7.78
C GLU A 327 23.70 3.50 -7.15
N PHE A 328 22.96 2.85 -6.25
CA PHE A 328 21.67 3.31 -5.71
C PHE A 328 21.73 3.86 -4.28
N ILE A 329 22.70 3.43 -3.48
CA ILE A 329 22.81 3.70 -2.03
C ILE A 329 24.19 4.35 -1.79
N ASN A 330 24.32 5.19 -0.76
CA ASN A 330 25.62 5.77 -0.41
C ASN A 330 26.50 4.74 0.30
N SER A 331 27.80 4.74 0.04
CA SER A 331 28.76 3.74 0.55
C SER A 331 28.76 3.58 2.07
N ASP A 332 28.55 4.69 2.79
CA ASP A 332 28.46 4.80 4.26
C ASP A 332 27.08 4.40 4.83
N GLN A 333 26.14 4.05 3.95
CA GLN A 333 24.75 3.62 4.24
C GLN A 333 24.47 2.20 3.72
N ILE A 334 25.50 1.48 3.29
CA ILE A 334 25.43 0.06 2.96
C ILE A 334 25.93 -0.72 4.18
N ILE A 335 25.09 -1.62 4.70
CA ILE A 335 25.41 -2.46 5.85
C ILE A 335 26.52 -3.47 5.54
N LYS A 336 27.30 -3.84 6.56
CA LYS A 336 28.39 -4.86 6.43
C LYS A 336 27.94 -6.23 5.92
N ASP A 337 26.65 -6.60 6.08
CA ASP A 337 26.06 -7.80 5.46
C ASP A 337 26.16 -7.77 3.91
N PHE A 338 26.32 -6.58 3.31
CA PHE A 338 26.48 -6.31 1.89
C PHE A 338 27.83 -5.64 1.56
N GLU A 339 28.89 -5.95 2.32
CA GLU A 339 30.26 -5.47 2.08
C GLU A 339 30.46 -3.93 2.20
N GLY A 340 29.45 -3.20 2.70
CA GLY A 340 29.49 -1.76 2.92
C GLY A 340 30.15 -1.34 4.24
N ASP A 341 30.22 -0.02 4.46
CA ASP A 341 30.95 0.56 5.60
C ASP A 341 30.11 0.69 6.89
N GLU A 342 28.78 0.58 6.80
CA GLU A 342 27.89 0.81 7.95
C GLU A 342 27.92 -0.37 8.93
N ASP A 343 28.36 -0.11 10.17
CA ASP A 343 28.44 -1.09 11.26
C ASP A 343 27.09 -1.33 11.96
N TRP A 344 26.05 -1.54 11.17
CA TRP A 344 24.70 -1.85 11.64
C TRP A 344 24.38 -3.34 11.42
N LYS A 345 23.58 -3.91 12.33
CA LYS A 345 23.06 -5.28 12.24
C LYS A 345 21.61 -5.32 12.66
N TYR A 346 20.85 -6.20 12.01
CA TYR A 346 19.47 -6.45 12.40
C TYR A 346 19.39 -7.19 13.74
N GLU A 347 18.91 -6.50 14.77
CA GLU A 347 18.60 -7.08 16.07
C GLU A 347 17.11 -6.92 16.36
N TYR A 348 16.46 -8.01 16.79
CA TYR A 348 15.02 -8.00 17.08
C TYR A 348 14.75 -7.63 18.54
N GLN A 349 14.13 -6.46 18.74
CA GLN A 349 13.59 -6.07 20.04
C GLN A 349 12.14 -6.56 20.14
N GLU A 350 11.88 -7.52 21.04
CA GLU A 350 10.53 -8.01 21.34
C GLU A 350 9.59 -6.87 21.79
N PRO A 351 8.27 -6.97 21.55
CA PRO A 351 7.27 -6.08 22.14
C PRO A 351 7.34 -6.05 23.68
N VAL A 352 7.29 -4.86 24.26
CA VAL A 352 7.30 -4.65 25.71
C VAL A 352 5.89 -4.75 26.28
N GLU A 353 5.75 -5.38 27.45
CA GLU A 353 4.45 -5.50 28.11
C GLU A 353 3.87 -4.11 28.43
N GLY A 354 2.64 -3.88 27.99
CA GLY A 354 1.95 -2.60 28.18
C GLY A 354 2.30 -1.48 27.19
N GLU A 355 3.22 -1.68 26.22
CA GLU A 355 3.65 -0.61 25.29
C GLU A 355 2.48 -0.01 24.46
N ASN A 356 1.40 -0.77 24.28
CA ASN A 356 0.20 -0.38 23.54
C ASN A 356 -0.99 -0.02 24.46
N ASN A 357 -0.79 0.09 25.79
CA ASN A 357 -1.87 0.36 26.74
C ASN A 357 -2.60 1.67 26.47
N ILE A 358 -1.94 2.66 25.87
CA ILE A 358 -2.52 3.94 25.46
C ILE A 358 -3.66 3.78 24.42
N MET A 359 -3.68 2.69 23.64
CA MET A 359 -4.79 2.36 22.73
C MET A 359 -6.11 2.04 23.45
N ASN A 360 -6.08 1.85 24.78
CA ASN A 360 -7.28 1.69 25.61
C ASN A 360 -7.94 3.03 25.96
N ASP A 361 -7.25 4.17 25.80
CA ASP A 361 -7.86 5.50 25.95
C ASP A 361 -8.71 5.84 24.71
N LYS A 362 -9.92 5.29 24.72
CA LYS A 362 -10.95 5.56 23.73
C LYS A 362 -11.39 7.03 23.75
N THR A 363 -11.37 7.69 24.91
CA THR A 363 -11.84 9.07 25.06
C THR A 363 -10.93 10.05 24.32
N THR A 364 -9.62 9.94 24.48
CA THR A 364 -8.66 10.75 23.72
C THR A 364 -8.65 10.37 22.24
N ARG A 365 -8.68 9.07 21.92
CA ARG A 365 -8.76 8.59 20.53
C ARG A 365 -9.98 9.17 19.79
N ASP A 366 -11.16 9.08 20.39
CA ASP A 366 -12.41 9.44 19.74
C ASP A 366 -12.56 10.98 19.62
N ARG A 367 -11.98 11.75 20.56
CA ARG A 367 -11.77 13.20 20.40
C ARG A 367 -10.87 13.51 19.20
N LEU A 368 -9.70 12.87 19.09
CA LEU A 368 -8.75 13.10 17.99
C LEU A 368 -9.29 12.66 16.62
N LEU A 369 -10.11 11.61 16.59
CA LEU A 369 -10.89 11.23 15.40
C LEU A 369 -11.92 12.30 15.04
N GLY A 370 -12.66 12.84 16.01
CA GLY A 370 -13.59 13.96 15.81
C GLY A 370 -12.91 15.23 15.29
N GLU A 371 -11.72 15.56 15.79
CA GLU A 371 -10.89 16.67 15.26
C GLU A 371 -10.52 16.44 13.79
N ARG A 372 -10.16 15.21 13.38
CA ARG A 372 -9.90 14.88 11.97
C ARG A 372 -11.16 14.95 11.10
N GLN A 373 -12.33 14.56 11.60
CA GLN A 373 -13.60 14.69 10.85
C GLN A 373 -13.90 16.15 10.47
N HIS A 374 -13.55 17.12 11.32
CA HIS A 374 -13.67 18.54 10.97
C HIS A 374 -12.77 18.93 9.79
N PHE A 375 -11.50 18.49 9.80
CA PHE A 375 -10.56 18.75 8.71
C PHE A 375 -10.93 18.01 7.41
N TYR A 376 -11.52 16.81 7.48
CA TYR A 376 -12.07 16.12 6.30
C TYR A 376 -13.18 16.94 5.64
N ALA A 377 -14.17 17.41 6.43
CA ALA A 377 -15.25 18.26 5.92
C ALA A 377 -14.73 19.59 5.32
N GLN A 378 -13.72 20.20 5.94
CA GLN A 378 -13.03 21.37 5.37
C GLN A 378 -12.36 21.04 4.03
N PHE A 379 -11.61 19.92 3.94
CA PHE A 379 -10.92 19.54 2.71
C PHE A 379 -11.89 19.22 1.57
N GLU A 380 -13.03 18.61 1.87
CA GLU A 380 -14.10 18.34 0.89
C GLU A 380 -14.70 19.63 0.33
N ASP A 381 -15.14 20.56 1.19
CA ASP A 381 -15.67 21.86 0.76
C ASP A 381 -14.66 22.65 -0.08
N ASN A 382 -13.40 22.71 0.38
CA ASN A 382 -12.33 23.38 -0.36
C ASN A 382 -12.01 22.67 -1.68
N THR A 383 -12.12 21.34 -1.75
CA THR A 383 -11.93 20.59 -3.01
C THR A 383 -13.11 20.81 -3.98
N LEU A 384 -14.34 20.90 -3.49
CA LEU A 384 -15.51 21.30 -4.28
C LEU A 384 -15.36 22.74 -4.82
N ARG A 385 -15.00 23.69 -3.95
CA ARG A 385 -14.69 25.08 -4.33
C ARG A 385 -13.59 25.12 -5.42
N TRP A 386 -12.53 24.33 -5.27
CA TRP A 386 -11.43 24.25 -6.25
C TRP A 386 -11.84 23.61 -7.58
N ILE A 387 -12.74 22.61 -7.58
CA ILE A 387 -13.31 22.04 -8.80
C ILE A 387 -14.14 23.10 -9.55
N SER A 388 -14.93 23.91 -8.83
CA SER A 388 -15.72 25.00 -9.42
C SER A 388 -14.90 26.22 -9.86
N HIS A 389 -13.73 26.45 -9.26
CA HIS A 389 -12.85 27.60 -9.55
C HIS A 389 -11.47 27.10 -10.01
N PRO A 390 -11.34 26.61 -11.27
CA PRO A 390 -10.10 25.98 -11.76
C PRO A 390 -8.97 26.97 -12.09
N SER A 391 -9.22 28.28 -12.12
CA SER A 391 -8.24 29.30 -12.49
C SER A 391 -8.49 30.66 -11.81
N GLY A 392 -7.51 31.57 -11.92
CA GLY A 392 -7.57 32.90 -11.30
C GLY A 392 -7.02 32.97 -9.86
N PRO A 393 -7.06 34.15 -9.21
CA PRO A 393 -6.52 34.34 -7.87
C PRO A 393 -7.24 33.52 -6.80
N GLU A 394 -8.55 33.35 -6.91
CA GLU A 394 -9.34 32.51 -6.00
C GLU A 394 -8.90 31.03 -6.03
N ALA A 395 -8.60 30.49 -7.22
CA ALA A 395 -8.07 29.14 -7.35
C ALA A 395 -6.71 28.96 -6.64
N GLN A 396 -5.89 30.01 -6.59
CA GLN A 396 -4.62 29.99 -5.85
C GLN A 396 -4.86 30.03 -4.33
N THR A 397 -5.80 30.85 -3.87
CA THR A 397 -6.21 30.91 -2.46
C THR A 397 -6.76 29.57 -1.98
N ILE A 398 -7.70 28.95 -2.72
CA ILE A 398 -8.28 27.65 -2.35
C ILE A 398 -7.22 26.55 -2.34
N LYS A 399 -6.24 26.57 -3.25
CA LYS A 399 -5.09 25.63 -3.19
C LYS A 399 -4.31 25.79 -1.89
N ALA A 400 -3.97 27.01 -1.49
CA ALA A 400 -3.27 27.25 -0.22
C ALA A 400 -4.10 26.83 1.00
N GLU A 401 -5.43 27.02 0.97
CA GLU A 401 -6.36 26.52 1.99
C GLU A 401 -6.32 24.98 2.08
N ARG A 402 -6.38 24.26 0.94
CA ARG A 402 -6.29 22.79 0.87
C ARG A 402 -4.96 22.24 1.39
N GLU A 403 -3.83 22.83 1.00
CA GLU A 403 -2.49 22.44 1.48
C GLU A 403 -2.36 22.64 3.01
N GLY A 404 -2.90 23.75 3.55
CA GLY A 404 -2.93 24.01 4.99
C GLY A 404 -3.78 23.00 5.78
N ILE A 405 -4.92 22.59 5.23
CA ILE A 405 -5.77 21.53 5.79
C ILE A 405 -5.05 20.18 5.73
N ALA A 406 -4.39 19.85 4.62
CA ALA A 406 -3.66 18.59 4.49
C ALA A 406 -2.42 18.49 5.40
N ALA A 407 -1.70 19.60 5.60
CA ALA A 407 -0.66 19.68 6.63
C ALA A 407 -1.24 19.45 8.03
N SER A 408 -2.39 20.07 8.34
CA SER A 408 -3.11 19.87 9.62
C SER A 408 -3.59 18.41 9.81
N LEU A 409 -3.97 17.72 8.73
CA LEU A 409 -4.30 16.29 8.74
C LEU A 409 -3.07 15.42 9.01
N ARG A 410 -1.94 15.68 8.35
CA ARG A 410 -0.66 14.97 8.57
C ARG A 410 -0.20 15.12 10.02
N ASP A 411 -0.13 16.36 10.52
CA ASP A 411 0.36 16.66 11.87
C ASP A 411 -0.66 16.27 12.95
N GLY A 412 -1.94 16.15 12.57
CA GLY A 412 -2.99 15.50 13.35
C GLY A 412 -2.89 13.98 13.40
N TYR A 413 -2.33 13.31 12.37
CA TYR A 413 -2.17 11.85 12.37
C TYR A 413 -1.22 11.39 13.47
N TRP A 414 -0.04 12.01 13.60
CA TRP A 414 0.97 11.55 14.55
C TRP A 414 0.56 11.71 16.02
N ARG A 415 -0.34 12.67 16.30
CA ARG A 415 -1.00 12.79 17.62
C ARG A 415 -2.03 11.68 17.87
N LEU A 416 -2.63 11.10 16.82
CA LEU A 416 -3.61 10.01 16.87
C LEU A 416 -2.96 8.61 16.80
N ASP A 417 -1.83 8.47 16.10
CA ASP A 417 -1.16 7.20 15.80
C ASP A 417 -0.96 6.28 17.04
N PRO A 418 -0.52 6.77 18.22
CA PRO A 418 -0.40 5.95 19.44
C PRO A 418 -1.71 5.25 19.86
N TYR A 419 -2.87 5.83 19.54
CA TYR A 419 -4.18 5.35 19.98
C TYR A 419 -4.84 4.39 18.96
N VAL A 420 -4.28 4.26 17.75
CA VAL A 420 -4.90 3.48 16.64
C VAL A 420 -3.99 2.40 16.06
N ARG A 421 -2.67 2.48 16.24
CA ARG A 421 -1.69 1.54 15.69
C ARG A 421 -0.82 0.92 16.80
N ALA A 422 -0.56 -0.38 16.72
CA ALA A 422 0.42 -1.02 17.60
C ALA A 422 1.86 -0.55 17.30
N ARG A 423 2.68 -0.41 18.33
CA ARG A 423 4.11 -0.09 18.20
C ARG A 423 4.85 -1.19 17.43
N SER A 424 5.74 -0.78 16.55
CA SER A 424 6.62 -1.63 15.76
C SER A 424 8.04 -1.64 16.34
N LEU A 425 8.89 -2.54 15.84
CA LEU A 425 10.33 -2.53 16.07
C LEU A 425 10.96 -1.13 15.89
N TYR A 426 10.53 -0.40 14.87
CA TYR A 426 11.05 0.92 14.53
C TYR A 426 10.54 2.03 15.47
N ASP A 427 9.38 1.85 16.10
CA ASP A 427 8.95 2.69 17.23
C ASP A 427 9.81 2.38 18.48
N ARG A 428 10.02 1.09 18.79
CA ARG A 428 10.82 0.66 19.96
C ARG A 428 12.29 1.08 19.89
N GLN A 429 12.86 1.07 18.70
CA GLN A 429 14.21 1.56 18.41
C GLN A 429 14.30 3.10 18.30
N GLY A 430 13.17 3.81 18.29
CA GLY A 430 13.13 5.27 18.15
C GLY A 430 13.48 5.79 16.75
N ILE A 431 13.42 4.91 15.74
CA ILE A 431 13.59 5.24 14.32
C ILE A 431 12.37 6.01 13.82
N ILE A 432 11.15 5.50 14.08
CA ILE A 432 9.90 6.26 13.91
C ILE A 432 9.68 7.06 15.18
N ARG A 433 9.59 8.38 15.05
CA ARG A 433 9.48 9.32 16.17
C ARG A 433 8.02 9.74 16.40
N PRO A 434 7.63 10.22 17.61
CA PRO A 434 6.23 10.54 17.94
C PRO A 434 5.60 11.70 17.13
N ASP A 435 6.43 12.47 16.43
CA ASP A 435 6.07 13.56 15.52
C ASP A 435 6.00 13.12 14.04
N GLY A 436 6.34 11.85 13.74
CA GLY A 436 6.45 11.33 12.38
C GLY A 436 7.80 11.54 11.71
N ASP A 437 8.78 12.12 12.41
CA ASP A 437 10.15 12.15 11.90
C ASP A 437 10.79 10.75 11.91
N VAL A 438 11.79 10.56 11.05
CA VAL A 438 12.47 9.26 10.85
C VAL A 438 13.98 9.44 10.91
N ASP A 439 14.65 8.76 11.83
CA ASP A 439 16.10 8.74 11.97
C ASP A 439 16.66 7.32 11.88
N TRP A 440 17.24 6.98 10.72
CA TRP A 440 17.85 5.67 10.45
C TRP A 440 19.28 5.54 10.98
N TYR A 441 19.98 6.66 11.22
CA TYR A 441 21.45 6.68 11.41
C TYR A 441 21.85 7.34 12.74
N ARG A 442 20.93 7.31 13.72
CA ARG A 442 21.09 7.92 15.03
C ARG A 442 22.35 7.42 15.75
N LYS A 443 23.16 8.34 16.26
CA LYS A 443 24.41 7.97 16.92
C LYS A 443 24.16 7.43 18.33
N VAL A 444 24.92 6.41 18.72
CA VAL A 444 24.75 5.66 19.99
C VAL A 444 24.95 6.51 21.24
N ALA A 445 25.46 7.74 21.13
CA ALA A 445 25.43 8.73 22.21
C ALA A 445 23.99 9.13 22.59
N ASP A 446 23.14 9.35 21.58
CA ASP A 446 21.85 10.03 21.72
C ASP A 446 20.75 9.09 22.25
N SER A 447 20.97 7.78 22.24
CA SER A 447 20.04 6.77 22.76
C SER A 447 20.13 6.58 24.29
N LYS A 448 21.29 6.90 24.88
CA LYS A 448 21.48 6.90 26.34
C LYS A 448 20.73 8.04 27.02
N GLU A 449 20.63 9.20 26.37
CA GLU A 449 19.80 10.29 26.88
C GLU A 449 18.31 9.95 26.76
N ALA A 450 17.84 9.46 25.61
CA ALA A 450 16.43 9.11 25.39
C ALA A 450 15.89 8.07 26.39
N SER A 451 16.67 7.03 26.69
CA SER A 451 16.32 6.03 27.71
C SER A 451 16.27 6.64 29.13
N SER A 452 17.15 7.61 29.45
CA SER A 452 17.10 8.33 30.72
C SER A 452 15.90 9.29 30.86
N VAL A 453 15.42 9.86 29.74
CA VAL A 453 14.25 10.75 29.71
C VAL A 453 12.96 9.95 29.89
N ASN A 454 12.80 8.83 29.18
CA ASN A 454 11.64 7.95 29.36
C ASN A 454 11.58 7.31 30.76
N ALA A 455 12.74 7.01 31.37
CA ALA A 455 12.80 6.55 32.75
C ALA A 455 12.34 7.63 33.75
N LYS A 456 12.62 8.91 33.49
CA LYS A 456 12.17 10.04 34.33
C LYS A 456 10.68 10.30 34.19
N SER A 457 10.14 10.38 32.97
CA SER A 457 8.70 10.66 32.80
C SER A 457 7.81 9.56 33.39
N ALA A 458 8.25 8.30 33.38
CA ALA A 458 7.57 7.21 34.08
C ALA A 458 7.64 7.33 35.62
N ALA A 459 8.74 7.86 36.18
CA ALA A 459 8.88 8.11 37.61
C ALA A 459 8.03 9.32 38.05
N ASP A 460 8.06 10.42 37.30
CA ASP A 460 7.26 11.62 37.59
C ASP A 460 5.75 11.31 37.53
N ALA A 461 5.33 10.47 36.58
CA ALA A 461 3.94 10.00 36.46
C ALA A 461 3.49 9.02 37.57
N THR A 462 4.42 8.47 38.37
CA THR A 462 4.11 7.60 39.52
C THR A 462 4.33 8.26 40.88
N GLY A 463 4.83 9.52 40.90
CA GLY A 463 5.01 10.33 42.10
C GLY A 463 3.79 11.17 42.52
N MET A 464 2.68 11.12 41.78
CA MET A 464 1.42 11.81 42.09
C MET A 464 0.26 10.83 42.26
N ALA A 465 0.19 10.18 43.43
CA ALA A 465 -0.92 9.33 43.88
C ALA A 465 -1.08 9.43 45.41
#